data_AF-A0A934N831-F1
#
_entry.id   AF-A0A934N831-F1
#
_cell.length_a   1.000
_cell.length_b   1.000
_cell.length_c   1.000
_cell.angle_alpha   90.00
_cell.angle_beta   90.00
_cell.angle_gamma   90.00
#
_symmetry.space_group_name_H-M   'P 1'
#
loop_
_entity.id
_entity.type
_entity.pdbx_description
1 polymer ?
#
loop_
_entity_poly.entity_id
_entity_poly.type
_entity_poly.pdbx_seq_one_letter_code
_entity_poly.pdbx_strand_id
1 'polypeptide(L)'
;MEPQGAIALLVLGGPLDHARRGSRGVEAALRRTPDRGAGDARVRHRAPEQVRHRPGAAVLSAIAEAVEQGLVGGRLWLYTNYHCNLTCSYCLTDSGPLALRRELPLATLPEIAAEARAAGFTTLGVTGGEPFLLPGLPDALAKTSAILPTLVLSNGTLFTPALLARLAPLADLDLRVQISLDSAEPAENDEMRGPKNFARVVVAVPRLRGLGIPVRIATTSEGLEPDALGRLCQLHRSLGVPDEDHVVRPIVRRGRAVDHGLGIRAAVGDLPPELTLTADGAFWSPFGPTVHGGRLDTDLLLTRTTRPLSIPVDAMLQVVGTSVGSEPGSDHLKIC
;
A
#
# COMPACT_ATOMS: atom_id res chain seq x y z
N MET A 1 23.12 -9.09 -24.88
CA MET A 1 22.77 -9.16 -23.45
C MET A 1 22.50 -7.73 -23.02
N GLU A 2 21.25 -7.31 -23.04
CA GLU A 2 20.85 -6.03 -22.47
C GLU A 2 20.81 -6.16 -20.93
N PRO A 3 21.22 -5.11 -20.19
CA PRO A 3 21.19 -5.14 -18.74
C PRO A 3 19.73 -5.17 -18.26
N GLN A 4 19.43 -6.13 -17.39
CA GLN A 4 18.16 -6.20 -16.65
C GLN A 4 18.17 -5.07 -15.62
N GLY A 5 17.55 -3.95 -15.96
CA GLY A 5 17.43 -2.79 -15.08
C GLY A 5 16.42 -3.07 -13.96
N ALA A 6 16.76 -2.67 -12.73
CA ALA A 6 15.84 -2.67 -11.60
C ALA A 6 14.54 -1.90 -11.95
N ILE A 7 13.39 -2.35 -11.43
CA ILE A 7 12.14 -1.59 -11.56
C ILE A 7 12.27 -0.31 -10.73
N ALA A 8 12.61 0.79 -11.39
CA ALA A 8 12.53 2.11 -10.79
C ALA A 8 11.06 2.56 -10.73
N LEU A 9 10.53 2.76 -9.52
CA LEU A 9 9.32 3.56 -9.32
C LEU A 9 9.74 5.03 -9.46
N LEU A 10 9.31 5.70 -10.53
CA LEU A 10 9.49 7.14 -10.65
C LEU A 10 8.42 7.81 -9.76
N VAL A 11 8.80 8.14 -8.53
CA VAL A 11 8.05 9.08 -7.70
C VAL A 11 8.55 10.47 -8.06
N LEU A 12 7.73 11.27 -8.72
CA LEU A 12 7.95 12.70 -8.74
C LEU A 12 7.70 13.15 -7.29
N GLY A 13 8.69 13.72 -6.59
CA GLY A 13 8.58 14.14 -5.18
C GLY A 13 9.34 13.29 -4.15
N GLY A 14 10.01 13.97 -3.22
CA GLY A 14 10.81 13.36 -2.14
C GLY A 14 9.98 12.61 -1.08
N PRO A 15 10.62 12.04 -0.03
CA PRO A 15 9.92 11.35 1.05
C PRO A 15 8.81 12.24 1.63
N LEU A 16 7.69 11.61 1.97
CA LEU A 16 6.50 12.25 2.52
C LEU A 16 6.83 12.95 3.85
N ASP A 17 7.17 14.23 3.79
CA ASP A 17 7.35 15.07 4.98
C ASP A 17 5.97 15.44 5.54
N HIS A 18 5.54 14.70 6.56
CA HIS A 18 4.29 14.99 7.27
C HIS A 18 4.53 16.06 8.33
N ALA A 19 4.33 17.32 7.93
CA ALA A 19 4.23 18.45 8.83
C ALA A 19 3.06 18.25 9.81
N ARG A 20 3.38 17.98 11.09
CA ARG A 20 2.45 17.99 12.22
C ARG A 20 1.76 19.36 12.29
N ARG A 21 0.49 19.45 11.90
CA ARG A 21 -0.34 20.61 12.26
C ARG A 21 -0.72 20.50 13.73
N GLY A 22 -0.20 21.43 14.52
CA GLY A 22 -0.34 21.48 15.97
C GLY A 22 -1.80 21.62 16.43
N SER A 23 -2.18 20.77 17.39
CA SER A 23 -3.33 20.97 18.23
C SER A 23 -3.08 22.15 19.18
N ARG A 24 -3.83 23.25 18.99
CA ARG A 24 -3.91 24.31 20.00
C ARG A 24 -4.78 23.81 21.17
N GLY A 25 -4.26 24.03 22.37
CA GLY A 25 -4.74 23.45 23.61
C GLY A 25 -6.03 24.03 24.16
N VAL A 26 -6.55 23.30 25.14
CA VAL A 26 -7.44 23.80 26.19
C VAL A 26 -6.95 23.20 27.50
N GLU A 27 -6.22 24.00 28.28
CA GLU A 27 -5.92 23.75 29.69
C GLU A 27 -7.05 24.32 30.54
N ALA A 28 -7.58 23.52 31.47
CA ALA A 28 -8.30 24.02 32.63
C ALA A 28 -7.91 23.17 33.85
N ALA A 29 -7.27 23.85 34.79
CA ALA A 29 -6.73 23.33 36.04
C ALA A 29 -7.81 22.89 37.04
N LEU A 30 -7.44 22.02 38.00
CA LEU A 30 -7.85 22.13 39.42
C LEU A 30 -7.00 21.22 40.35
N ARG A 31 -6.05 21.89 41.03
CA ARG A 31 -5.61 21.85 42.45
C ARG A 31 -5.40 20.52 43.23
N ARG A 32 -4.14 20.44 43.72
CA ARG A 32 -3.46 19.70 44.82
C ARG A 32 -4.27 19.36 46.10
N THR A 33 -3.92 18.26 46.77
CA THR A 33 -3.02 18.21 47.98
C THR A 33 -2.68 16.77 48.45
N PRO A 34 -1.62 16.55 49.25
CA PRO A 34 -0.99 15.25 49.51
C PRO A 34 -1.29 14.66 50.89
N ASP A 35 -1.04 13.36 51.10
CA ASP A 35 -0.77 12.84 52.45
C ASP A 35 0.23 11.66 52.47
N ARG A 36 0.97 11.60 53.57
CA ARG A 36 2.16 10.81 53.90
C ARG A 36 1.79 9.58 54.74
N GLY A 37 2.68 8.57 54.77
CA GLY A 37 3.04 7.92 56.04
C GLY A 37 3.13 6.39 56.06
N ALA A 38 4.34 5.91 56.41
CA ALA A 38 4.73 4.69 57.15
C ALA A 38 4.25 3.31 56.61
N GLY A 39 5.06 2.25 56.48
CA GLY A 39 6.26 1.85 57.19
C GLY A 39 5.95 0.61 58.03
N ASP A 40 6.27 -0.60 57.56
CA ASP A 40 6.56 -1.75 58.43
C ASP A 40 7.44 -2.78 57.71
N ALA A 41 8.39 -3.35 58.46
CA ALA A 41 9.41 -4.27 58.00
C ALA A 41 9.12 -5.68 58.53
N ARG A 42 9.04 -6.70 57.65
CA ARG A 42 9.15 -8.11 58.07
C ARG A 42 9.93 -8.97 57.07
N VAL A 43 11.01 -9.51 57.61
CA VAL A 43 11.70 -10.80 57.43
C VAL A 43 11.55 -11.60 56.13
N ARG A 44 12.72 -12.06 55.68
CA ARG A 44 13.09 -12.74 54.45
C ARG A 44 12.48 -14.13 54.29
N HIS A 45 11.90 -14.38 53.12
CA HIS A 45 11.89 -15.70 52.48
C HIS A 45 12.59 -15.58 51.12
N ARG A 46 13.66 -16.35 50.90
CA ARG A 46 14.33 -16.46 49.61
C ARG A 46 13.43 -17.32 48.71
N ALA A 47 12.53 -16.66 48.00
CA ALA A 47 11.76 -17.25 46.91
C ALA A 47 12.72 -17.68 45.78
N PRO A 48 12.39 -18.75 45.03
CA PRO A 48 13.21 -19.20 43.91
C PRO A 48 13.40 -18.05 42.93
N GLU A 49 14.58 -17.99 42.31
CA GLU A 49 14.98 -16.96 41.36
C GLU A 49 13.97 -16.90 40.22
N GLN A 50 12.95 -16.06 40.39
CA GLN A 50 12.05 -15.68 39.32
C GLN A 50 12.90 -14.91 38.33
N VAL A 51 13.17 -15.54 37.18
CA VAL A 51 13.58 -14.83 35.97
C VAL A 51 12.56 -13.72 35.78
N ARG A 52 12.93 -12.51 36.19
CA ARG A 52 12.16 -11.32 35.90
C ARG A 52 12.25 -11.16 34.40
N HIS A 53 11.22 -11.62 33.68
CA HIS A 53 10.93 -11.07 32.37
C HIS A 53 10.66 -9.58 32.59
N ARG A 54 11.71 -8.77 32.44
CA ARG A 54 11.53 -7.40 31.99
C ARG A 54 10.78 -7.53 30.66
N PRO A 55 9.58 -6.95 30.49
CA PRO A 55 9.09 -6.67 29.15
C PRO A 55 9.95 -5.51 28.64
N GLY A 56 11.20 -5.81 28.31
CA GLY A 56 12.11 -4.85 27.72
C GLY A 56 11.78 -4.82 26.24
N ALA A 57 11.27 -3.71 25.75
CA ALA A 57 11.72 -2.87 24.62
C ALA A 57 12.70 -3.42 23.53
N ALA A 58 12.97 -4.73 23.46
CA ALA A 58 14.01 -5.37 22.64
C ALA A 58 13.41 -6.19 21.47
N VAL A 59 12.11 -6.04 21.23
CA VAL A 59 11.47 -6.35 19.94
C VAL A 59 10.81 -5.06 19.47
N LEU A 60 11.61 -4.01 19.29
CA LEU A 60 11.34 -3.13 18.16
C LEU A 60 11.47 -4.06 16.94
N SER A 61 10.31 -4.41 16.39
CA SER A 61 10.12 -5.57 15.51
C SER A 61 11.20 -5.65 14.44
N ALA A 62 11.74 -6.85 14.16
CA ALA A 62 12.78 -7.05 13.14
C ALA A 62 12.38 -6.49 11.75
N ILE A 63 11.08 -6.35 11.48
CA ILE A 63 10.57 -5.60 10.32
C ILE A 63 10.86 -4.11 10.43
N ALA A 64 10.67 -3.46 11.57
CA ALA A 64 11.01 -2.06 11.77
C ALA A 64 12.50 -1.79 11.47
N GLU A 65 13.39 -2.66 11.96
CA GLU A 65 14.83 -2.59 11.66
C GLU A 65 15.10 -2.80 10.16
N ALA A 66 14.47 -3.80 9.54
CA ALA A 66 14.60 -4.06 8.10
C ALA A 66 14.05 -2.89 7.24
N VAL A 67 12.99 -2.21 7.69
CA VAL A 67 12.44 -1.01 7.07
C VAL A 67 13.42 0.15 7.18
N GLU A 68 14.01 0.37 8.36
CA GLU A 68 15.01 1.41 8.59
C GLU A 68 16.28 1.19 7.76
N GLN A 69 16.68 -0.07 7.58
CA GLN A 69 17.81 -0.46 6.73
C GLN A 69 17.50 -0.47 5.23
N GLY A 70 16.24 -0.22 4.84
CA GLY A 70 15.81 -0.23 3.43
C GLY A 70 15.76 -1.63 2.79
N LEU A 71 15.80 -2.70 3.59
CA LEU A 71 15.74 -4.09 3.14
C LEU A 71 14.30 -4.53 2.81
N VAL A 72 13.31 -3.94 3.47
CA VAL A 72 11.88 -4.12 3.19
C VAL A 72 11.18 -2.77 3.14
N GLY A 73 10.15 -2.65 2.30
CA GLY A 73 9.32 -1.45 2.29
C GLY A 73 8.44 -1.38 3.54
N GLY A 74 8.23 -0.16 4.06
CA GLY A 74 7.39 0.08 5.23
C GLY A 74 5.89 -0.13 5.01
N ARG A 75 5.47 -0.49 3.78
CA ARG A 75 4.06 -0.70 3.44
C ARG A 75 3.69 -2.18 3.45
N LEU A 76 2.64 -2.52 4.19
CA LEU A 76 1.93 -3.79 4.06
C LEU A 76 0.77 -3.65 3.06
N TRP A 77 0.75 -4.46 2.01
CA TRP A 77 -0.33 -4.47 1.03
C TRP A 77 -1.41 -5.50 1.36
N LEU A 78 -2.66 -5.13 1.10
CA LEU A 78 -3.85 -5.93 1.30
C LEU A 78 -4.65 -5.98 0.00
N TYR A 79 -4.72 -7.16 -0.63
CA TYR A 79 -5.64 -7.42 -1.74
C TYR A 79 -7.01 -7.79 -1.19
N THR A 80 -7.96 -6.85 -1.23
CA THR A 80 -9.31 -7.04 -0.67
C THR A 80 -10.18 -7.95 -1.52
N ASN A 81 -10.03 -7.89 -2.85
CA ASN A 81 -10.84 -8.61 -3.81
C ASN A 81 -10.14 -8.75 -5.16
N TYR A 82 -10.69 -9.55 -6.06
CA TYR A 82 -10.16 -9.75 -7.44
C TYR A 82 -11.20 -9.48 -8.54
N HIS A 83 -12.47 -9.29 -8.18
CA HIS A 83 -13.45 -8.82 -9.14
C HIS A 83 -13.22 -7.33 -9.41
N CYS A 84 -13.33 -6.95 -10.68
CA CYS A 84 -13.16 -5.58 -11.13
C CYS A 84 -14.21 -5.26 -12.18
N ASN A 85 -14.61 -4.01 -12.30
CA ASN A 85 -15.54 -3.57 -13.35
C ASN A 85 -14.83 -3.27 -14.68
N LEU A 86 -13.51 -3.47 -14.75
CA LEU A 86 -12.66 -3.33 -15.93
C LEU A 86 -11.84 -4.60 -16.18
N THR A 87 -11.33 -4.75 -17.40
CA THR A 87 -10.47 -5.86 -17.82
C THR A 87 -9.20 -5.31 -18.46
N CYS A 88 -8.36 -4.60 -17.70
CA CYS A 88 -7.15 -3.97 -18.25
C CYS A 88 -6.24 -5.00 -18.95
N SER A 89 -5.61 -4.62 -20.07
CA SER A 89 -4.74 -5.47 -20.88
C SER A 89 -3.51 -5.98 -20.11
N TYR A 90 -3.01 -5.21 -19.15
CA TYR A 90 -1.82 -5.56 -18.36
C TYR A 90 -2.13 -6.03 -16.93
N CYS A 91 -3.38 -6.37 -16.61
CA CYS A 91 -3.74 -6.70 -15.22
C CYS A 91 -2.97 -7.90 -14.70
N LEU A 92 -2.28 -7.69 -13.58
CA LEU A 92 -1.45 -8.68 -12.91
C LEU A 92 -2.26 -9.86 -12.35
N THR A 93 -3.38 -9.58 -11.70
CA THR A 93 -4.16 -10.58 -10.94
C THR A 93 -5.31 -11.20 -11.75
N ASP A 94 -5.30 -11.00 -13.07
CA ASP A 94 -6.38 -11.39 -13.98
C ASP A 94 -7.78 -10.89 -13.52
N SER A 95 -7.82 -9.70 -12.89
CA SER A 95 -9.06 -9.13 -12.38
C SER A 95 -10.01 -8.75 -13.52
N GLY A 96 -11.31 -8.89 -13.27
CA GLY A 96 -12.35 -8.52 -14.24
C GLY A 96 -13.76 -8.86 -13.74
N PRO A 97 -14.80 -8.56 -14.55
CA PRO A 97 -16.19 -8.80 -14.15
C PRO A 97 -16.51 -10.28 -13.93
N LEU A 98 -15.74 -11.17 -14.58
CA LEU A 98 -15.89 -12.62 -14.52
C LEU A 98 -14.83 -13.30 -13.64
N ALA A 99 -13.97 -12.52 -12.96
CA ALA A 99 -12.96 -13.09 -12.09
C ALA A 99 -13.62 -13.86 -10.93
N LEU A 100 -13.05 -15.01 -10.59
CA LEU A 100 -13.52 -15.81 -9.47
C LEU A 100 -13.51 -14.98 -8.19
N ARG A 101 -14.63 -15.01 -7.47
CA ARG A 101 -14.76 -14.30 -6.20
C ARG A 101 -13.81 -14.89 -5.16
N ARG A 102 -12.86 -14.07 -4.76
CA ARG A 102 -11.91 -14.31 -3.68
C ARG A 102 -11.73 -12.96 -2.99
N GLU A 103 -11.77 -12.96 -1.67
CA GLU A 103 -11.79 -11.72 -0.90
C GLU A 103 -11.00 -11.91 0.39
N LEU A 104 -10.19 -10.91 0.75
CA LEU A 104 -9.70 -10.76 2.11
C LEU A 104 -10.83 -10.07 2.90
N PRO A 105 -11.41 -10.71 3.93
CA PRO A 105 -12.62 -10.19 4.56
C PRO A 105 -12.40 -8.79 5.14
N LEU A 106 -13.24 -7.82 4.76
CA LEU A 106 -13.08 -6.42 5.20
C LEU A 106 -13.03 -6.24 6.72
N ALA A 107 -13.68 -7.13 7.46
CA ALA A 107 -13.68 -7.12 8.92
C ALA A 107 -12.28 -7.36 9.53
N THR A 108 -11.35 -7.99 8.80
CA THR A 108 -9.99 -8.27 9.29
C THR A 108 -9.03 -7.12 9.10
N LEU A 109 -9.34 -6.14 8.23
CA LEU A 109 -8.42 -5.03 7.91
C LEU A 109 -7.98 -4.23 9.14
N PRO A 110 -8.85 -3.86 10.11
CA PRO A 110 -8.41 -3.15 11.31
C PRO A 110 -7.54 -4.00 12.24
N GLU A 111 -7.79 -5.30 12.32
CA GLU A 111 -6.98 -6.24 13.10
C GLU A 111 -5.58 -6.37 12.48
N ILE A 112 -5.52 -6.55 11.16
CA ILE A 112 -4.26 -6.58 10.40
C ILE A 112 -3.51 -5.26 10.55
N ALA A 113 -4.19 -4.11 10.53
CA ALA A 113 -3.56 -2.81 10.74
C ALA A 113 -2.89 -2.70 12.11
N ALA A 114 -3.55 -3.21 13.16
CA ALA A 114 -3.02 -3.23 14.51
C ALA A 114 -1.80 -4.15 14.62
N GLU A 115 -1.89 -5.36 14.05
CA GLU A 115 -0.77 -6.30 13.95
C GLU A 115 0.41 -5.69 13.16
N ALA A 116 0.13 -5.01 12.04
CA ALA A 116 1.14 -4.39 11.18
C ALA A 116 1.88 -3.25 11.88
N ARG A 117 1.15 -2.37 12.58
CA ARG A 117 1.75 -1.31 13.39
C ARG A 117 2.63 -1.88 14.50
N ALA A 118 2.17 -2.93 15.18
CA ALA A 118 2.96 -3.60 16.21
C ALA A 118 4.22 -4.26 15.62
N ALA A 119 4.13 -4.77 14.40
CA ALA A 119 5.25 -5.33 13.65
C ALA A 119 6.16 -4.25 13.03
N GLY A 120 5.88 -2.96 13.14
CA GLY A 120 6.76 -1.91 12.64
C GLY A 120 6.56 -1.50 11.18
N PHE A 121 5.48 -1.94 10.53
CA PHE A 121 5.04 -1.32 9.28
C PHE A 121 4.58 0.12 9.52
N THR A 122 4.82 0.99 8.56
CA THR A 122 4.54 2.43 8.65
C THR A 122 3.28 2.84 7.90
N THR A 123 2.87 2.09 6.88
CA THR A 123 1.68 2.38 6.07
C THR A 123 0.97 1.11 5.60
N LEU A 124 -0.29 1.23 5.18
CA LEU A 124 -1.03 0.19 4.48
C LEU A 124 -1.30 0.59 3.02
N GLY A 125 -1.23 -0.39 2.14
CA GLY A 125 -1.75 -0.31 0.78
C GLY A 125 -2.98 -1.19 0.64
N VAL A 126 -4.15 -0.63 0.38
CA VAL A 126 -5.38 -1.39 0.08
C VAL A 126 -5.59 -1.40 -1.42
N THR A 127 -5.69 -2.59 -2.01
CA THR A 127 -5.83 -2.78 -3.46
C THR A 127 -6.70 -3.99 -3.74
N GLY A 128 -6.84 -4.37 -5.01
CA GLY A 128 -7.58 -5.54 -5.42
C GLY A 128 -7.69 -5.67 -6.94
N GLY A 129 -8.84 -6.19 -7.37
CA GLY A 129 -9.48 -5.76 -8.60
C GLY A 129 -9.90 -4.30 -8.45
N GLU A 130 -11.18 -4.04 -8.16
CA GLU A 130 -11.64 -2.70 -7.76
C GLU A 130 -12.19 -2.73 -6.32
N PRO A 131 -11.47 -2.18 -5.33
CA PRO A 131 -11.89 -2.23 -3.93
C PRO A 131 -13.26 -1.59 -3.68
N PHE A 132 -13.60 -0.49 -4.37
CA PHE A 132 -14.87 0.20 -4.17
C PHE A 132 -16.10 -0.55 -4.72
N LEU A 133 -15.92 -1.74 -5.32
CA LEU A 133 -17.02 -2.67 -5.55
C LEU A 133 -17.52 -3.33 -4.27
N LEU A 134 -16.71 -3.33 -3.21
CA LEU A 134 -17.08 -3.87 -1.90
C LEU A 134 -17.86 -2.82 -1.10
N PRO A 135 -19.16 -3.01 -0.82
CA PRO A 135 -19.96 -1.99 -0.16
C PRO A 135 -19.47 -1.66 1.26
N GLY A 136 -18.84 -2.60 1.98
CA GLY A 136 -18.35 -2.34 3.33
C GLY A 136 -17.01 -1.57 3.40
N LEU A 137 -16.37 -1.30 2.25
CA LEU A 137 -15.00 -0.79 2.26
C LEU A 137 -14.84 0.57 2.96
N PRO A 138 -15.71 1.59 2.77
CA PRO A 138 -15.56 2.86 3.46
C PRO A 138 -15.50 2.72 4.99
N ASP A 139 -16.34 1.86 5.56
CA ASP A 139 -16.39 1.64 7.02
C ASP A 139 -15.14 0.90 7.52
N ALA A 140 -14.59 -0.01 6.71
CA ALA A 140 -13.33 -0.68 7.00
C ALA A 140 -12.15 0.31 6.94
N LEU A 141 -12.09 1.14 5.89
CA LEU A 141 -11.07 2.17 5.73
C LEU A 141 -11.08 3.17 6.88
N ALA A 142 -12.25 3.57 7.39
CA ALA A 142 -12.36 4.47 8.54
C ALA A 142 -11.65 3.90 9.78
N LYS A 143 -11.89 2.62 10.08
CA LYS A 143 -11.27 1.93 11.22
C LYS A 143 -9.78 1.67 11.01
N THR A 144 -9.40 1.33 9.78
CA THR A 144 -8.03 0.97 9.41
C THR A 144 -7.10 2.20 9.37
N SER A 145 -7.53 3.29 8.73
CA SER A 145 -6.75 4.54 8.63
C SER A 145 -6.58 5.27 9.97
N ALA A 146 -7.47 5.03 10.94
CA ALA A 146 -7.29 5.48 12.33
C ALA A 146 -6.16 4.75 13.08
N ILE A 147 -5.68 3.61 12.55
CA ILE A 147 -4.62 2.79 13.16
C ILE A 147 -3.28 3.01 12.47
N LEU A 148 -3.27 2.98 11.13
CA LEU A 148 -2.08 3.15 10.31
C LEU A 148 -2.42 3.92 9.02
N PRO A 149 -1.59 4.87 8.58
CA PRO A 149 -1.81 5.62 7.34
C PRO A 149 -2.11 4.69 6.17
N THR A 150 -3.17 4.96 5.42
CA THR A 150 -3.69 4.03 4.41
C THR A 150 -3.75 4.67 3.02
N LEU A 151 -3.20 3.98 2.04
CA LEU A 151 -3.34 4.30 0.62
C LEU A 151 -4.29 3.29 -0.02
N VAL A 152 -5.44 3.72 -0.56
CA VAL A 152 -6.34 2.84 -1.32
C VAL A 152 -6.20 3.08 -2.82
N LEU A 153 -5.99 2.02 -3.59
CA LEU A 153 -5.89 2.07 -5.04
C LEU A 153 -7.27 1.89 -5.66
N SER A 154 -7.57 2.67 -6.70
CA SER A 154 -8.80 2.55 -7.48
C SER A 154 -8.54 2.86 -8.96
N ASN A 155 -9.38 2.27 -9.80
CA ASN A 155 -9.45 2.56 -11.23
C ASN A 155 -10.19 3.86 -11.56
N GLY A 156 -10.75 4.56 -10.56
CA GLY A 156 -11.36 5.89 -10.73
C GLY A 156 -12.79 5.92 -11.24
N THR A 157 -13.42 4.77 -11.47
CA THR A 157 -14.70 4.75 -12.23
C THR A 157 -15.97 4.70 -11.39
N LEU A 158 -15.87 4.48 -10.07
CA LEU A 158 -17.03 4.21 -9.20
C LEU A 158 -17.44 5.38 -8.30
N PHE A 159 -16.80 6.54 -8.40
CA PHE A 159 -17.03 7.73 -7.56
C PHE A 159 -18.33 8.49 -7.90
N THR A 160 -19.45 7.78 -7.76
CA THR A 160 -20.81 8.32 -7.82
C THR A 160 -21.10 9.23 -6.62
N PRO A 161 -22.12 10.11 -6.69
CA PRO A 161 -22.53 10.92 -5.54
C PRO A 161 -22.82 10.10 -4.28
N ALA A 162 -23.42 8.92 -4.43
CA ALA A 162 -23.70 8.02 -3.31
C ALA A 162 -22.42 7.46 -2.67
N LEU A 163 -21.43 7.05 -3.47
CA LEU A 163 -20.15 6.61 -2.93
C LEU A 163 -19.40 7.79 -2.27
N LEU A 164 -19.36 8.95 -2.92
CA LEU A 164 -18.71 10.15 -2.37
C LEU A 164 -19.30 10.55 -1.02
N ALA A 165 -20.62 10.47 -0.84
CA ALA A 165 -21.26 10.72 0.45
C ALA A 165 -20.79 9.76 1.56
N ARG A 166 -20.49 8.50 1.20
CA ARG A 166 -19.93 7.51 2.13
C ARG A 166 -18.44 7.69 2.40
N LEU A 167 -17.72 8.37 1.51
CA LEU A 167 -16.31 8.71 1.68
C LEU A 167 -16.11 10.03 2.42
N ALA A 168 -17.08 10.93 2.42
CA ALA A 168 -16.99 12.22 3.10
C ALA A 168 -16.52 12.13 4.58
N PRO A 169 -16.96 11.15 5.39
CA PRO A 169 -16.47 10.99 6.76
C PRO A 169 -14.98 10.62 6.89
N LEU A 170 -14.33 10.23 5.78
CA LEU A 170 -12.91 9.83 5.75
C LEU A 170 -11.97 11.02 5.50
N ALA A 171 -12.50 12.22 5.23
CA ALA A 171 -11.72 13.39 4.83
C ALA A 171 -10.64 13.81 5.84
N ASP A 172 -10.91 13.63 7.13
CA ASP A 172 -10.02 14.02 8.23
C ASP A 172 -9.12 12.86 8.71
N LEU A 173 -9.17 11.72 8.05
CA LEU A 173 -8.35 10.55 8.38
C LEU A 173 -7.06 10.51 7.56
N ASP A 174 -6.08 9.75 8.02
CA ASP A 174 -4.84 9.50 7.27
C ASP A 174 -5.07 8.48 6.16
N LEU A 175 -5.87 8.89 5.17
CA LEU A 175 -6.30 8.11 4.03
C LEU A 175 -6.03 8.88 2.75
N ARG A 176 -5.37 8.23 1.79
CA ARG A 176 -5.18 8.75 0.43
C ARG A 176 -5.78 7.79 -0.58
N VAL A 177 -6.34 8.33 -1.66
CA VAL A 177 -6.81 7.54 -2.80
C VAL A 177 -5.82 7.66 -3.96
N GLN A 178 -5.27 6.55 -4.43
CA GLN A 178 -4.47 6.50 -5.65
C GLN A 178 -5.36 6.11 -6.83
N ILE A 179 -5.56 7.05 -7.75
CA ILE A 179 -6.33 6.84 -8.98
C ILE A 179 -5.39 6.48 -10.12
N SER A 180 -5.77 5.43 -10.84
CA SER A 180 -4.98 4.93 -11.95
C SER A 180 -5.33 5.66 -13.26
N LEU A 181 -4.33 6.22 -13.95
CA LEU A 181 -4.47 6.99 -15.20
C LEU A 181 -3.17 6.89 -16.02
N ASP A 182 -3.22 6.24 -17.19
CA ASP A 182 -2.00 5.83 -17.92
C ASP A 182 -1.57 6.77 -19.04
N SER A 183 -2.48 7.61 -19.53
CA SER A 183 -2.16 8.61 -20.53
C SER A 183 -2.97 9.88 -20.30
N ALA A 184 -2.43 11.00 -20.78
CA ALA A 184 -3.15 12.25 -20.90
C ALA A 184 -4.10 12.27 -22.12
N GLU A 185 -3.93 11.32 -23.04
CA GLU A 185 -4.79 11.13 -24.21
C GLU A 185 -5.90 10.10 -23.88
N PRO A 186 -7.19 10.47 -24.00
CA PRO A 186 -8.30 9.56 -23.75
C PRO A 186 -8.22 8.22 -24.50
N ALA A 187 -7.86 8.26 -25.79
CA ALA A 187 -7.81 7.05 -26.61
C ALA A 187 -6.77 6.04 -26.10
N GLU A 188 -5.55 6.51 -25.82
CA GLU A 188 -4.44 5.69 -25.31
C GLU A 188 -4.76 5.10 -23.93
N ASN A 189 -5.33 5.90 -23.03
CA ASN A 189 -5.70 5.42 -21.70
C ASN A 189 -6.81 4.34 -21.78
N ASP A 190 -7.82 4.58 -22.59
CA ASP A 190 -8.98 3.70 -22.71
C ASP A 190 -8.68 2.41 -23.47
N GLU A 191 -7.69 2.40 -24.37
CA GLU A 191 -7.17 1.19 -25.02
C GLU A 191 -6.67 0.18 -23.96
N MET A 192 -5.95 0.67 -22.95
CA MET A 192 -5.34 -0.17 -21.94
C MET A 192 -6.27 -0.52 -20.77
N ARG A 193 -7.09 0.45 -20.33
CA ARG A 193 -7.96 0.31 -19.14
C ARG A 193 -9.40 -0.07 -19.45
N GLY A 194 -9.81 0.06 -20.72
CA GLY A 194 -11.18 -0.14 -21.17
C GLY A 194 -11.94 1.17 -21.41
N PRO A 195 -13.07 1.10 -22.12
CA PRO A 195 -13.74 2.26 -22.68
C PRO A 195 -14.30 3.20 -21.62
N LYS A 196 -14.19 4.51 -21.89
CA LYS A 196 -14.68 5.61 -21.06
C LYS A 196 -13.99 5.69 -19.68
N ASN A 197 -12.83 5.06 -19.49
CA ASN A 197 -12.12 5.12 -18.21
C ASN A 197 -11.60 6.54 -17.96
N PHE A 198 -10.92 7.15 -18.95
CA PHE A 198 -10.34 8.48 -18.86
C PHE A 198 -11.38 9.52 -18.43
N ALA A 199 -12.51 9.57 -19.14
CA ALA A 199 -13.59 10.51 -18.88
C ALA A 199 -14.17 10.38 -17.46
N ARG A 200 -14.18 9.17 -16.88
CA ARG A 200 -14.64 8.96 -15.50
C ARG A 200 -13.59 9.42 -14.49
N VAL A 201 -12.31 9.12 -14.74
CA VAL A 201 -11.18 9.53 -13.87
C VAL A 201 -11.11 11.05 -13.75
N VAL A 202 -11.13 11.78 -14.88
CA VAL A 202 -11.02 13.25 -14.87
C VAL A 202 -12.18 13.94 -14.15
N VAL A 203 -13.34 13.26 -14.04
CA VAL A 203 -14.49 13.73 -13.25
C VAL A 203 -14.37 13.33 -11.77
N ALA A 204 -13.85 12.14 -11.49
CA ALA A 204 -13.75 11.61 -10.13
C ALA A 204 -12.70 12.33 -9.28
N VAL A 205 -11.54 12.65 -9.87
CA VAL A 205 -10.40 13.23 -9.13
C VAL A 205 -10.76 14.57 -8.46
N PRO A 206 -11.33 15.57 -9.17
CA PRO A 206 -11.72 16.82 -8.52
C PRO A 206 -12.80 16.64 -7.45
N ARG A 207 -13.71 15.68 -7.62
CA ARG A 207 -14.78 15.39 -6.64
C ARG A 207 -14.22 14.82 -5.34
N LEU A 208 -13.29 13.88 -5.43
CA LEU A 208 -12.60 13.34 -4.25
C LEU A 208 -11.84 14.42 -3.50
N ARG A 209 -11.08 15.24 -4.23
CA ARG A 209 -10.36 16.37 -3.64
C ARG A 209 -11.30 17.41 -3.01
N GLY A 210 -12.46 17.63 -3.61
CA GLY A 210 -13.51 18.49 -3.07
C GLY A 210 -14.09 18.01 -1.72
N LEU A 211 -13.93 16.72 -1.39
CA LEU A 211 -14.25 16.19 -0.05
C LEU A 211 -13.13 16.44 0.97
N GLY A 212 -11.95 16.91 0.55
CA GLY A 212 -10.76 17.00 1.40
C GLY A 212 -9.88 15.74 1.39
N ILE A 213 -10.24 14.71 0.61
CA ILE A 213 -9.45 13.46 0.51
C ILE A 213 -8.25 13.70 -0.42
N PRO A 214 -6.99 13.47 0.04
CA PRO A 214 -5.82 13.51 -0.81
C PRO A 214 -5.90 12.49 -1.95
N VAL A 215 -5.52 12.91 -3.16
CA VAL A 215 -5.51 12.05 -4.35
C VAL A 215 -4.11 12.00 -4.93
N ARG A 216 -3.64 10.79 -5.22
CA ARG A 216 -2.44 10.50 -6.01
C ARG A 216 -2.83 9.94 -7.36
N ILE A 217 -2.11 10.30 -8.42
CA ILE A 217 -2.24 9.68 -9.74
C ILE A 217 -1.14 8.65 -9.91
N ALA A 218 -1.49 7.46 -10.40
CA ALA A 218 -0.53 6.43 -10.79
C ALA A 218 -0.67 6.08 -12.26
N THR A 219 0.43 6.25 -12.99
CA THR A 219 0.56 5.92 -14.41
C THR A 219 1.37 4.64 -14.53
N THR A 220 0.82 3.64 -15.22
CA THR A 220 1.53 2.43 -15.60
C THR A 220 1.76 2.45 -17.11
N SER A 221 3.01 2.50 -17.56
CA SER A 221 3.36 2.58 -18.99
C SER A 221 4.52 1.63 -19.36
N GLU A 222 4.66 1.26 -20.63
CA GLU A 222 5.84 0.51 -21.14
C GLU A 222 7.07 1.39 -21.36
N GLY A 223 6.88 2.70 -21.34
CA GLY A 223 7.88 3.71 -21.59
C GLY A 223 7.13 5.03 -21.72
N LEU A 224 7.65 6.08 -21.09
CA LEU A 224 6.98 7.38 -21.12
C LEU A 224 7.94 8.40 -21.70
N GLU A 225 7.69 8.75 -22.97
CA GLU A 225 8.45 9.79 -23.65
C GLU A 225 8.32 11.13 -22.91
N PRO A 226 9.36 11.99 -22.92
CA PRO A 226 9.35 13.26 -22.18
C PRO A 226 8.12 14.13 -22.46
N ASP A 227 7.68 14.18 -23.72
CA ASP A 227 6.49 14.94 -24.10
C ASP A 227 5.20 14.34 -23.54
N ALA A 228 5.09 13.01 -23.50
CA ALA A 228 3.94 12.32 -22.92
C ALA A 228 3.89 12.53 -21.40
N LEU A 229 5.06 12.47 -20.74
CA LEU A 229 5.19 12.83 -19.33
C LEU A 229 4.79 14.30 -19.09
N GLY A 230 5.25 15.23 -19.93
CA GLY A 230 4.88 16.64 -19.85
C GLY A 230 3.36 16.86 -19.93
N ARG A 231 2.66 16.14 -20.81
CA ARG A 231 1.19 16.18 -20.91
C ARG A 231 0.50 15.59 -19.68
N LEU A 232 1.00 14.47 -19.14
CA LEU A 232 0.50 13.91 -17.88
C LEU A 232 0.68 14.89 -16.72
N CYS A 233 1.84 15.54 -16.64
CA CYS A 233 2.14 16.56 -15.64
C CYS A 233 1.16 17.74 -15.72
N GLN A 234 0.91 18.23 -16.92
CA GLN A 234 -0.10 19.27 -17.15
C GLN A 234 -1.50 18.81 -16.72
N LEU A 235 -1.88 17.58 -17.08
CA LEU A 235 -3.20 17.03 -16.76
C LEU A 235 -3.41 16.89 -15.26
N HIS A 236 -2.53 16.21 -14.53
CA HIS A 236 -2.75 15.99 -13.09
C HIS A 236 -2.74 17.31 -12.31
N ARG A 237 -1.90 18.29 -12.70
CA ARG A 237 -1.92 19.65 -12.13
C ARG A 237 -3.25 20.36 -12.40
N SER A 238 -3.84 20.20 -13.59
CA SER A 238 -5.15 20.77 -13.92
C SER A 238 -6.29 20.15 -13.08
N LEU A 239 -6.14 18.89 -12.65
CA LEU A 239 -7.01 18.22 -11.68
C LEU A 239 -6.69 18.62 -10.22
N GLY A 240 -5.63 19.42 -10.04
CA GLY A 240 -5.07 19.92 -8.80
C GLY A 240 -4.32 18.88 -7.96
N VAL A 241 -3.90 17.78 -8.58
CA VAL A 241 -2.95 16.84 -7.97
C VAL A 241 -1.54 17.41 -8.16
N PRO A 242 -0.74 17.60 -7.10
CA PRO A 242 0.60 18.15 -7.23
C PRO A 242 1.59 17.10 -7.76
N ASP A 243 2.77 17.53 -8.18
CA ASP A 243 3.79 16.64 -8.77
C ASP A 243 4.23 15.55 -7.80
N GLU A 244 4.34 15.86 -6.50
CA GLU A 244 4.69 14.87 -5.45
C GLU A 244 3.68 13.71 -5.28
N ASP A 245 2.51 13.86 -5.89
CA ASP A 245 1.43 12.90 -5.90
C ASP A 245 1.13 12.37 -7.31
N HIS A 246 2.12 12.42 -8.21
CA HIS A 246 2.12 11.65 -9.45
C HIS A 246 3.25 10.62 -9.43
N VAL A 247 2.89 9.34 -9.56
CA VAL A 247 3.86 8.25 -9.67
C VAL A 247 3.75 7.58 -11.04
N VAL A 248 4.90 7.30 -11.65
CA VAL A 248 5.00 6.56 -12.89
C VAL A 248 5.74 5.25 -12.62
N ARG A 249 5.19 4.15 -13.11
CA ARG A 249 5.79 2.81 -12.97
C ARG A 249 5.76 2.07 -14.30
N PRO A 250 6.73 1.17 -14.55
CA PRO A 250 6.69 0.34 -15.73
C PRO A 250 5.56 -0.70 -15.63
N ILE A 251 5.06 -1.17 -16.77
CA ILE A 251 4.32 -2.42 -16.82
C ILE A 251 5.30 -3.56 -16.50
N VAL A 252 4.98 -4.33 -15.47
CA VAL A 252 5.70 -5.58 -15.17
C VAL A 252 5.04 -6.70 -15.99
N ARG A 253 5.85 -7.45 -16.74
CA ARG A 253 5.41 -8.50 -17.67
C ARG A 253 4.92 -9.75 -16.92
N ARG A 254 3.76 -9.63 -16.30
CA ARG A 254 3.08 -10.64 -15.46
C ARG A 254 1.56 -10.56 -15.68
N GLY A 255 0.85 -11.66 -15.46
CA GLY A 255 -0.58 -11.74 -15.72
C GLY A 255 -0.91 -11.48 -17.19
N ARG A 256 -1.96 -10.72 -17.47
CA ARG A 256 -2.39 -10.43 -18.86
C ARG A 256 -1.36 -9.65 -19.69
N ALA A 257 -0.43 -8.94 -19.04
CA ALA A 257 0.66 -8.29 -19.77
C ALA A 257 1.49 -9.29 -20.60
N VAL A 258 1.59 -10.54 -20.15
CA VAL A 258 2.27 -11.63 -20.88
C VAL A 258 1.58 -11.89 -22.22
N ASP A 259 0.25 -12.00 -22.22
CA ASP A 259 -0.57 -12.34 -23.39
C ASP A 259 -0.52 -11.27 -24.47
N HIS A 260 -0.36 -10.01 -24.05
CA HIS A 260 -0.29 -8.85 -24.93
C HIS A 260 1.15 -8.45 -25.29
N GLY A 261 2.16 -9.20 -24.83
CA GLY A 261 3.56 -8.90 -25.10
C GLY A 261 4.07 -7.61 -24.43
N LEU A 262 3.37 -7.13 -23.40
CA LEU A 262 3.61 -5.85 -22.75
C LEU A 262 4.64 -5.96 -21.61
N GLY A 263 5.39 -4.88 -21.40
CA GLY A 263 6.13 -4.64 -20.18
C GLY A 263 7.45 -5.38 -20.03
N ILE A 264 8.13 -5.10 -18.92
CA ILE A 264 9.49 -5.59 -18.64
C ILE A 264 9.45 -6.85 -17.78
N ARG A 265 10.40 -7.76 -18.01
CA ARG A 265 10.62 -8.90 -17.12
C ARG A 265 11.38 -8.42 -15.88
N ALA A 266 10.95 -8.89 -14.71
CA ALA A 266 11.59 -8.57 -13.45
C ALA A 266 11.77 -9.85 -12.63
N ALA A 267 12.99 -10.04 -12.12
CA ALA A 267 13.26 -11.08 -11.14
C ALA A 267 12.74 -10.66 -9.76
N VAL A 268 12.72 -11.60 -8.80
CA VAL A 268 12.25 -11.36 -7.43
C VAL A 268 12.98 -10.18 -6.77
N GLY A 269 14.29 -10.07 -7.00
CA GLY A 269 15.13 -8.99 -6.45
C GLY A 269 14.91 -7.62 -7.08
N ASP A 270 14.31 -7.56 -8.27
CA ASP A 270 13.97 -6.30 -8.95
C ASP A 270 12.62 -5.74 -8.48
N LEU A 271 11.83 -6.55 -7.77
CA LEU A 271 10.52 -6.19 -7.28
C LEU A 271 10.61 -5.64 -5.85
N PRO A 272 9.77 -4.63 -5.51
CA PRO A 272 9.82 -4.04 -4.19
C PRO A 272 9.49 -5.09 -3.13
N PRO A 273 10.34 -5.24 -2.09
CA PRO A 273 10.12 -6.14 -0.97
C PRO A 273 9.06 -5.56 -0.04
N GLU A 274 7.80 -5.63 -0.44
CA GLU A 274 6.65 -5.10 0.29
C GLU A 274 5.66 -6.23 0.55
N LEU A 275 5.60 -6.69 1.81
CA LEU A 275 4.74 -7.80 2.21
C LEU A 275 3.32 -7.58 1.73
N THR A 276 2.74 -8.58 1.08
CA THR A 276 1.42 -8.49 0.47
C THR A 276 0.53 -9.63 0.90
N LEU A 277 -0.56 -9.34 1.61
CA LEU A 277 -1.55 -10.31 2.04
C LEU A 277 -2.73 -10.37 1.08
N THR A 278 -3.17 -11.58 0.77
CA THR A 278 -4.33 -11.81 -0.09
C THR A 278 -5.21 -12.95 0.42
N ALA A 279 -6.25 -13.30 -0.33
CA ALA A 279 -7.06 -14.50 -0.05
C ALA A 279 -6.28 -15.83 -0.23
N ASP A 280 -5.17 -15.83 -0.97
CA ASP A 280 -4.43 -17.04 -1.34
C ASP A 280 -3.14 -17.25 -0.52
N GLY A 281 -2.74 -16.26 0.29
CA GLY A 281 -1.50 -16.29 1.07
C GLY A 281 -0.84 -14.93 1.20
N ALA A 282 0.40 -14.95 1.65
CA ALA A 282 1.29 -13.80 1.74
C ALA A 282 2.39 -13.90 0.70
N PHE A 283 2.68 -12.77 0.04
CA PHE A 283 3.63 -12.66 -1.06
C PHE A 283 4.71 -11.64 -0.76
N TRP A 284 5.86 -11.82 -1.40
CA TRP A 284 7.03 -10.96 -1.31
C TRP A 284 6.77 -9.50 -1.71
N SER A 285 5.85 -9.29 -2.64
CA SER A 285 5.66 -8.01 -3.33
C SER A 285 4.19 -7.85 -3.76
N PRO A 286 3.69 -6.61 -3.97
CA PRO A 286 2.36 -6.38 -4.55
C PRO A 286 2.19 -6.94 -5.97
N PHE A 287 3.29 -7.27 -6.65
CA PHE A 287 3.29 -7.97 -7.94
C PHE A 287 3.22 -9.50 -7.78
N GLY A 288 3.21 -10.00 -6.55
CA GLY A 288 3.17 -11.41 -6.17
C GLY A 288 1.91 -12.18 -6.55
N PRO A 289 0.68 -11.68 -6.28
CA PRO A 289 -0.55 -12.45 -6.48
C PRO A 289 -0.97 -12.50 -7.96
N THR A 290 -0.01 -12.73 -8.85
CA THR A 290 -0.18 -12.81 -10.29
C THR A 290 -1.06 -14.01 -10.64
N VAL A 291 -2.03 -13.80 -11.52
CA VAL A 291 -2.82 -14.88 -12.13
C VAL A 291 -2.61 -14.83 -13.63
N HIS A 292 -2.26 -15.97 -14.22
CA HIS A 292 -2.11 -16.13 -15.66
C HIS A 292 -2.80 -17.42 -16.12
N GLY A 293 -3.63 -17.33 -17.16
CA GLY A 293 -4.42 -18.47 -17.67
C GLY A 293 -5.32 -19.12 -16.60
N GLY A 294 -5.86 -18.33 -15.66
CA GLY A 294 -6.68 -18.82 -14.55
C GLY A 294 -5.91 -19.55 -13.44
N ARG A 295 -4.57 -19.54 -13.47
CA ARG A 295 -3.71 -20.14 -12.44
C ARG A 295 -2.96 -19.06 -11.67
N LEU A 296 -2.89 -19.22 -10.36
CA LEU A 296 -2.08 -18.36 -9.49
C LEU A 296 -0.61 -18.75 -9.61
N ASP A 297 0.25 -17.80 -9.93
CA ASP A 297 1.70 -17.96 -9.88
C ASP A 297 2.17 -17.96 -8.42
N THR A 298 3.10 -18.85 -8.09
CA THR A 298 3.58 -19.05 -6.71
C THR A 298 5.07 -18.76 -6.55
N ASP A 299 5.73 -18.20 -7.56
CA ASP A 299 7.15 -17.82 -7.54
C ASP A 299 7.47 -16.74 -6.48
N LEU A 300 6.47 -15.92 -6.11
CA LEU A 300 6.59 -14.88 -5.10
C LEU A 300 5.83 -15.19 -3.80
N LEU A 301 5.28 -16.40 -3.67
CA LEU A 301 4.53 -16.81 -2.49
C LEU A 301 5.49 -17.12 -1.33
N LEU A 302 5.33 -16.42 -0.21
CA LEU A 302 6.10 -16.65 1.02
C LEU A 302 5.46 -17.75 1.87
N THR A 303 4.14 -17.67 2.04
CA THR A 303 3.37 -18.63 2.84
C THR A 303 1.89 -18.58 2.48
N ARG A 304 1.16 -19.68 2.66
CA ARG A 304 -0.30 -19.71 2.53
C ARG A 304 -1.01 -19.09 3.74
N THR A 305 -0.28 -18.84 4.82
CA THR A 305 -0.84 -18.33 6.07
C THR A 305 -0.72 -16.81 6.13
N THR A 306 -1.86 -16.13 6.21
CA THR A 306 -1.90 -14.65 6.35
C THR A 306 -2.02 -14.18 7.78
N ARG A 307 -2.42 -15.07 8.71
CA ARG A 307 -2.65 -14.75 10.12
C ARG A 307 -2.21 -15.89 11.06
N PRO A 308 -1.67 -15.58 12.26
CA PRO A 308 -1.27 -14.24 12.72
C PRO A 308 -0.15 -13.64 11.84
N LEU A 309 -0.06 -12.31 11.78
CA LEU A 309 0.88 -11.60 10.90
C LEU A 309 2.36 -11.95 11.18
N SER A 310 2.67 -12.48 12.36
CA SER A 310 4.02 -12.96 12.68
C SER A 310 4.51 -14.03 11.69
N ILE A 311 3.64 -14.93 11.21
CA ILE A 311 4.04 -16.01 10.29
C ILE A 311 4.53 -15.47 8.94
N PRO A 312 3.76 -14.63 8.21
CA PRO A 312 4.24 -14.07 6.95
C PRO A 312 5.39 -13.08 7.14
N VAL A 313 5.46 -12.38 8.27
CA VAL A 313 6.61 -11.52 8.62
C VAL A 313 7.89 -12.35 8.76
N ASP A 314 7.86 -13.44 9.53
CA ASP A 314 9.02 -14.32 9.71
C ASP A 314 9.48 -14.92 8.38
N ALA A 315 8.52 -15.35 7.53
CA ALA A 315 8.82 -15.86 6.20
C ALA A 315 9.50 -14.82 5.30
N MET A 316 9.05 -13.56 5.35
CA MET A 316 9.68 -12.47 4.59
C MET A 316 11.10 -12.19 5.08
N LEU A 317 11.31 -12.12 6.40
CA LEU A 317 12.62 -11.85 6.99
C LEU A 317 13.63 -12.96 6.70
N GLN A 318 13.18 -14.22 6.61
CA GLN A 318 14.04 -15.33 6.18
C GLN A 318 14.55 -15.14 4.75
N VAL A 319 13.71 -14.68 3.83
CA VAL A 319 14.11 -14.38 2.44
C VAL A 319 15.05 -13.18 2.38
N VAL A 320 14.79 -12.13 3.17
CA VAL A 320 15.71 -10.99 3.27
C VAL A 320 17.07 -11.45 3.79
N GLY A 321 17.10 -12.20 4.89
CA GLY A 321 18.31 -12.67 5.55
C GLY A 321 19.18 -13.60 4.67
N THR A 322 18.59 -14.34 3.75
CA THR A 322 19.35 -15.11 2.74
C THR A 322 19.87 -14.26 1.58
N SER A 323 19.31 -13.07 1.36
CA SER A 323 19.63 -12.16 0.25
C SER A 323 20.74 -11.14 0.57
N VAL A 324 21.05 -10.88 1.85
CA VAL A 324 22.12 -9.96 2.29
C VAL A 324 23.54 -10.47 1.95
N GLY A 325 23.67 -11.63 1.30
CA GLY A 325 24.92 -12.18 0.77
C GLY A 325 25.31 -11.69 -0.64
N SER A 326 24.50 -10.83 -1.28
CA SER A 326 24.79 -10.27 -2.61
C SER A 326 24.66 -8.75 -2.61
N GLU A 327 25.74 -8.04 -2.93
CA GLU A 327 25.81 -6.57 -2.93
C GLU A 327 24.77 -5.92 -3.87
N PRO A 328 24.06 -4.86 -3.46
CA PRO A 328 23.20 -4.10 -4.35
C PRO A 328 24.00 -3.04 -5.13
N GLY A 329 23.93 -3.09 -6.46
CA GLY A 329 24.40 -2.04 -7.36
C GLY A 329 23.47 -0.83 -7.30
N SER A 330 23.96 0.27 -6.74
CA SER A 330 23.26 1.55 -6.67
C SER A 330 23.45 2.36 -7.96
N ASP A 331 22.46 2.37 -8.84
CA ASP A 331 22.33 3.39 -9.90
C ASP A 331 20.95 4.04 -9.81
N HIS A 332 20.82 4.99 -8.88
CA HIS A 332 19.70 5.92 -8.87
C HIS A 332 20.02 7.07 -9.84
N LEU A 333 19.54 6.96 -11.08
CA LEU A 333 19.46 8.13 -11.97
C LEU A 333 18.45 9.12 -11.38
N LYS A 334 18.95 10.29 -10.97
CA LYS A 334 18.15 11.47 -10.65
C LYS A 334 17.70 12.13 -11.96
N ILE A 335 16.40 12.37 -12.12
CA ILE A 335 15.87 13.25 -13.17
C ILE A 335 14.80 14.16 -12.53
N CYS A 336 14.96 15.46 -12.81
CA CYS A 336 14.45 16.66 -12.14
C CYS A 336 15.15 17.04 -10.83
#